data_AF-A0A7T5VDE2-F1
#
_entry.id   AF-A0A7T5VDE2-F1
#
_cell.length_a   1.000
_cell.length_b   1.000
_cell.length_c   1.000
_cell.angle_alpha   90.00
_cell.angle_beta   90.00
_cell.angle_gamma   90.00
#
_symmetry.space_group_name_H-M   'P 1'
#
loop_
_entity.id
_entity.type
_entity.pdbx_description
1 polymer ?
#
loop_
_entity_poly.entity_id
_entity_poly.type
_entity_poly.pdbx_seq_one_letter_code
_entity_poly.pdbx_strand_id
1 'polypeptide(L)'
;MSISIHTDTASPDAVATALEARARRALSLEELTFSIANDAFAALAFRQALVLSSAAGSGSLLTVSGLARLGEDTPYVLWVHRLWPWLRQQLADSSGWLTLEEMAEVLPPDLRQGWEEWWPGGVFVVALPSRAGDVLGWVCFLPEHPPSPLQEALLQRVAQTWGYCWEMLTSNRSDGWLNRLKKTGRRQWMVAGVLILLLLIPVRQSVLAPAEVVSLDTTVVASPLDGVIKSMHVRPNQPVRSGQPLFSLDDTTLRSRWEIVQQSVAVADAELLAATQKAFDTPEGRSSLSLLSGRAQEKRAELAAIQAQLQRVNVAAERDGVVVFTDPDDWLGRPVSTGERIMQLANPDRPGVLIHVPAAEAVAFEVNAPAKLFLTVDPLHPQKAVISESSFQAVVSPTGVAGYRVRAEFIDTTVSARLGLRGTAKIYGERVPLVYGLLRRPLATLREWTGW
;
A
#
# COMPACT_ATOMS: atom_id res chain seq x y z
N MET A 1 -52.99 -69.67 24.40
CA MET A 1 -52.17 -68.49 24.74
C MET A 1 -50.78 -69.02 25.10
N SER A 2 -49.90 -69.06 24.10
CA SER A 2 -48.53 -69.56 24.23
C SER A 2 -47.71 -68.79 23.20
N ILE A 3 -46.99 -67.77 23.68
CA ILE A 3 -46.25 -66.81 22.85
C ILE A 3 -44.96 -67.47 22.37
N SER A 4 -44.82 -67.61 21.06
CA SER A 4 -43.60 -68.02 20.37
C SER A 4 -42.67 -66.80 20.28
N ILE A 5 -41.50 -66.88 20.92
CA ILE A 5 -40.45 -65.86 20.78
C ILE A 5 -39.71 -66.12 19.46
N HIS A 6 -39.98 -65.29 18.45
CA HIS A 6 -39.16 -65.20 17.24
C HIS A 6 -37.84 -64.49 17.60
N THR A 7 -36.72 -65.20 17.48
CA THR A 7 -35.39 -64.58 17.40
C THR A 7 -35.25 -63.93 16.03
N ASP A 8 -35.46 -62.61 15.98
CA ASP A 8 -35.26 -61.75 14.82
C ASP A 8 -33.78 -61.83 14.39
N THR A 9 -33.49 -62.55 13.30
CA THR A 9 -32.17 -62.51 12.67
C THR A 9 -32.11 -61.21 11.87
N ALA A 10 -31.36 -60.23 12.38
CA ALA A 10 -31.17 -58.96 11.69
C ALA A 10 -30.65 -59.21 10.27
N SER A 11 -31.28 -58.59 9.27
CA SER A 11 -30.85 -58.71 7.87
C SER A 11 -29.37 -58.30 7.72
N PRO A 12 -28.60 -58.93 6.82
CA PRO A 12 -27.18 -58.62 6.61
C PRO A 12 -26.94 -57.12 6.34
N ASP A 13 -27.83 -56.45 5.62
CA ASP A 13 -27.75 -55.01 5.37
C ASP A 13 -27.95 -54.15 6.64
N ALA A 14 -28.82 -54.58 7.56
CA ALA A 14 -29.00 -53.90 8.84
C ALA A 14 -27.74 -54.00 9.71
N VAL A 15 -27.07 -55.17 9.68
CA VAL A 15 -25.79 -55.36 10.37
C VAL A 15 -24.70 -54.48 9.77
N ALA A 16 -24.56 -54.45 8.44
CA ALA A 16 -23.61 -53.59 7.75
C ALA A 16 -23.82 -52.10 8.10
N THR A 17 -25.07 -51.64 8.05
CA THR A 17 -25.44 -50.25 8.35
C THR A 17 -25.10 -49.87 9.80
N ALA A 18 -25.31 -50.80 10.75
CA ALA A 18 -24.96 -50.58 12.15
C ALA A 18 -23.44 -50.46 12.36
N LEU A 19 -22.65 -51.31 11.71
CA LEU A 19 -21.18 -51.25 11.76
C LEU A 19 -20.63 -49.96 11.15
N GLU A 20 -21.14 -49.57 9.97
CA GLU A 20 -20.78 -48.31 9.31
C GLU A 20 -21.16 -47.08 10.17
N ALA A 21 -22.30 -47.14 10.87
CA ALA A 21 -22.74 -46.07 11.76
C ALA A 21 -21.87 -45.96 13.03
N ARG A 22 -21.40 -47.07 13.60
CA ARG A 22 -20.48 -47.07 14.74
C ARG A 22 -19.11 -46.54 14.36
N ALA A 23 -18.56 -46.98 13.23
CA ALA A 23 -17.29 -46.49 12.71
C ALA A 23 -17.27 -44.96 12.53
N ARG A 24 -18.37 -44.38 12.03
CA ARG A 24 -18.52 -42.93 11.85
C ARG A 24 -18.64 -42.14 13.16
N ARG A 25 -18.96 -42.80 14.28
CA ARG A 25 -19.05 -42.18 15.60
C ARG A 25 -17.74 -42.21 16.38
N ALA A 26 -16.77 -43.04 15.97
CA ALA A 26 -15.48 -43.14 16.64
C ALA A 26 -14.73 -41.79 16.58
N LEU A 27 -14.18 -41.37 17.72
CA LEU A 27 -13.49 -40.08 17.89
C LEU A 27 -11.97 -40.23 17.86
N SER A 28 -11.45 -41.44 17.99
CA SER A 28 -10.02 -41.76 17.95
C SER A 28 -9.75 -43.04 17.16
N LEU A 29 -8.51 -43.22 16.72
CA LEU A 29 -8.10 -44.44 16.02
C LEU A 29 -8.28 -45.69 16.92
N GLU A 30 -7.96 -45.59 18.21
CA GLU A 30 -8.12 -46.69 19.17
C GLU A 30 -9.58 -47.11 19.35
N GLU A 31 -10.50 -46.14 19.39
CA GLU A 31 -11.94 -46.42 19.49
C GLU A 31 -12.46 -47.09 18.21
N LEU A 32 -11.98 -46.64 17.04
CA LEU A 32 -12.31 -47.24 15.77
C LEU A 32 -11.80 -48.69 15.68
N THR A 33 -10.53 -48.94 16.01
CA THR A 33 -9.93 -50.29 15.93
C THR A 33 -10.59 -51.25 16.92
N PHE A 34 -10.98 -50.76 18.10
CA PHE A 34 -11.74 -51.52 19.09
C PHE A 34 -13.15 -51.88 18.60
N SER A 35 -13.87 -50.93 17.99
CA SER A 35 -15.18 -51.20 17.39
C SER A 35 -15.07 -52.21 16.25
N ILE A 36 -14.09 -52.06 15.35
CA ILE A 36 -13.84 -53.02 14.25
C ILE A 36 -13.62 -54.44 14.78
N ALA A 37 -12.76 -54.61 15.80
CA ALA A 37 -12.41 -55.92 16.33
C ALA A 37 -13.56 -56.63 17.08
N ASN A 38 -14.43 -55.88 17.77
CA ASN A 38 -15.44 -56.47 18.65
C ASN A 38 -16.84 -56.49 18.03
N ASP A 39 -17.24 -55.44 17.30
CA ASP A 39 -18.60 -55.33 16.78
C ASP A 39 -18.83 -56.18 15.52
N ALA A 40 -17.77 -56.49 14.78
CA ALA A 40 -17.84 -57.31 13.56
C ALA A 40 -18.36 -58.74 13.80
N PHE A 41 -18.40 -59.21 15.05
CA PHE A 41 -18.93 -60.53 15.40
C PHE A 41 -20.39 -60.71 14.95
N ALA A 42 -21.17 -59.62 14.90
CA ALA A 42 -22.55 -59.65 14.40
C ALA A 42 -22.64 -59.94 12.89
N ALA A 43 -21.58 -59.69 12.12
CA ALA A 43 -21.50 -59.95 10.68
C ALA A 43 -20.88 -61.31 10.35
N LEU A 44 -19.86 -61.72 11.12
CA LEU A 44 -19.16 -62.98 10.97
C LEU A 44 -18.84 -63.52 12.36
N ALA A 45 -19.32 -64.72 12.70
CA ALA A 45 -18.95 -65.37 13.95
C ALA A 45 -17.48 -65.79 13.89
N PHE A 46 -16.66 -65.29 14.83
CA PHE A 46 -15.25 -65.61 14.93
C PHE A 46 -14.80 -65.81 16.37
N ARG A 47 -13.77 -66.63 16.58
CA ARG A 47 -13.13 -66.82 17.89
C ARG A 47 -12.35 -65.57 18.30
N GLN A 48 -11.67 -64.95 17.33
CA GLN A 48 -10.87 -63.75 17.57
C GLN A 48 -10.78 -62.89 16.32
N ALA A 49 -10.68 -61.58 16.50
CA ALA A 49 -10.32 -60.62 15.47
C ALA A 49 -9.07 -59.84 15.86
N LEU A 50 -8.19 -59.57 14.91
CA LEU A 50 -6.99 -58.76 15.08
C LEU A 50 -7.01 -57.58 14.10
N VAL A 51 -6.68 -56.39 14.58
CA VAL A 51 -6.57 -55.18 13.74
C VAL A 51 -5.12 -54.72 13.72
N LEU A 52 -4.54 -54.62 12.53
CA LEU A 52 -3.14 -54.24 12.31
C LEU A 52 -3.04 -52.95 11.50
N SER A 53 -2.05 -52.10 11.81
CA SER A 53 -1.76 -50.91 11.02
C SER A 53 -0.80 -51.20 9.88
N SER A 54 -0.84 -50.41 8.80
CA SER A 54 0.17 -50.47 7.74
C SER A 54 1.40 -49.57 7.98
N ALA A 55 1.50 -48.89 9.13
CA ALA A 55 2.58 -47.94 9.40
C ALA A 55 3.92 -48.66 9.69
N ALA A 56 4.90 -48.44 8.80
CA ALA A 56 6.33 -48.82 8.87
C ALA A 56 6.70 -50.24 9.36
N GLY A 57 7.09 -51.10 8.40
CA GLY A 57 8.01 -52.22 8.62
C GLY A 57 7.36 -53.58 8.86
N SER A 58 6.59 -53.75 9.95
CA SER A 58 6.10 -55.07 10.39
C SER A 58 4.61 -55.15 10.72
N GLY A 59 3.85 -54.07 10.52
CA GLY A 59 2.44 -53.98 10.88
C GLY A 59 2.23 -54.04 12.39
N SER A 60 1.98 -52.88 13.02
CA SER A 60 1.71 -52.85 14.47
C SER A 60 0.33 -53.44 14.74
N LEU A 61 0.26 -54.51 15.53
CA LEU A 61 -0.99 -55.03 16.06
C LEU A 61 -1.60 -53.97 17.00
N LEU A 62 -2.72 -53.37 16.59
CA LEU A 62 -3.36 -52.28 17.33
C LEU A 62 -4.42 -52.80 18.31
N THR A 63 -5.16 -53.84 17.93
CA THR A 63 -6.25 -54.35 18.77
C THR A 63 -6.49 -55.83 18.53
N VAL A 64 -6.87 -56.54 19.59
CA VAL A 64 -7.33 -57.92 19.57
C VAL A 64 -8.69 -57.98 20.26
N SER A 65 -9.68 -58.61 19.64
CA SER A 65 -11.04 -58.71 20.17
C SER A 65 -11.06 -59.37 21.55
N GLY A 66 -11.88 -58.85 22.47
CA GLY A 66 -12.04 -59.39 23.82
C GLY A 66 -10.93 -59.00 24.82
N LEU A 67 -9.90 -58.27 24.39
CA LEU A 67 -8.86 -57.74 25.27
C LEU A 67 -8.94 -56.21 25.35
N ALA A 68 -8.98 -55.67 26.57
CA ALA A 68 -9.03 -54.22 26.79
C ALA A 68 -7.65 -53.54 26.59
N ARG A 69 -6.54 -54.27 26.78
CA ARG A 69 -5.17 -53.83 26.52
C ARG A 69 -4.33 -55.01 26.05
N LEU A 70 -3.46 -54.77 25.06
CA LEU A 70 -2.52 -55.78 24.54
C LEU A 70 -1.32 -55.88 25.48
N GLY A 71 -0.96 -57.10 25.89
CA GLY A 71 0.34 -57.37 26.49
C GLY A 71 1.34 -57.65 25.36
N GLU A 72 2.33 -56.76 25.18
CA GLU A 72 3.28 -56.80 24.06
C GLU A 72 4.21 -58.04 24.07
N ASP A 73 4.29 -58.79 25.18
CA ASP A 73 5.25 -59.88 25.39
C ASP A 73 4.65 -61.31 25.43
N THR A 74 3.42 -61.52 24.92
CA THR A 74 2.85 -62.88 24.89
C THR A 74 3.40 -63.71 23.71
N PRO A 75 3.62 -65.03 23.86
CA PRO A 75 4.09 -65.89 22.77
C PRO A 75 3.21 -65.81 21.51
N TYR A 76 1.90 -65.63 21.69
CA TYR A 76 0.94 -65.46 20.61
C TYR A 76 1.16 -64.16 19.82
N VAL A 77 1.31 -63.02 20.49
CA VAL A 77 1.53 -61.71 19.84
C VAL A 77 2.86 -61.69 19.11
N LEU A 78 3.93 -62.24 19.70
CA LEU A 78 5.24 -62.36 19.06
C LEU A 78 5.19 -63.22 17.79
N TRP A 79 4.40 -64.29 17.80
CA TRP A 79 4.18 -65.11 16.60
C TRP A 79 3.36 -64.38 15.55
N VAL A 80 2.28 -63.67 15.92
CA VAL A 80 1.49 -62.85 14.98
C VAL A 80 2.38 -61.81 14.28
N HIS A 81 3.29 -61.15 15.00
CA HIS A 81 4.23 -60.19 14.41
C HIS A 81 5.20 -60.83 13.41
N ARG A 82 5.55 -62.10 13.57
CA ARG A 82 6.39 -62.84 12.61
C ARG A 82 5.59 -63.38 11.43
N LEU A 83 4.35 -63.79 11.67
CA LEU A 83 3.45 -64.28 10.63
C LEU A 83 3.02 -63.17 9.68
N TRP A 84 2.73 -61.99 10.22
CA TRP A 84 2.06 -60.92 9.49
C TRP A 84 2.78 -60.45 8.20
N PRO A 85 4.11 -60.19 8.20
CA PRO A 85 4.82 -59.82 6.98
C PRO A 85 4.74 -60.88 5.88
N TRP A 86 4.81 -62.16 6.26
CA TRP A 86 4.69 -63.29 5.33
C TRP A 86 3.27 -63.37 4.75
N LEU A 87 2.25 -63.26 5.61
CA LEU A 87 0.85 -63.34 5.20
C LEU A 87 0.44 -62.17 4.29
N ARG A 88 0.94 -60.97 4.56
CA ARG A 88 0.74 -59.80 3.68
C ARG A 88 1.32 -60.02 2.28
N GLN A 89 2.49 -60.66 2.18
CA GLN A 89 3.11 -60.97 0.89
C GLN A 89 2.26 -61.93 0.06
N GLN A 90 1.62 -62.93 0.69
CA GLN A 90 0.75 -63.88 -0.01
C GLN A 90 -0.54 -63.23 -0.51
N LEU A 91 -1.09 -62.27 0.24
CA LEU A 91 -2.33 -61.59 -0.11
C LEU A 91 -2.16 -60.44 -1.12
N ALA A 92 -0.93 -60.02 -1.43
CA ALA A 92 -0.64 -58.93 -2.38
C ALA A 92 -1.48 -57.66 -2.14
N ASP A 93 -1.65 -57.28 -0.88
CA ASP A 93 -2.47 -56.15 -0.44
C ASP A 93 -3.99 -56.27 -0.74
N SER A 94 -4.50 -57.49 -0.95
CA SER A 94 -5.92 -57.83 -1.16
C SER A 94 -6.56 -58.61 0.01
N SER A 95 -7.89 -58.70 0.03
CA SER A 95 -8.65 -59.45 1.07
C SER A 95 -8.87 -60.90 0.64
N GLY A 96 -8.83 -61.86 1.56
CA GLY A 96 -9.02 -63.28 1.24
C GLY A 96 -9.11 -64.22 2.44
N TRP A 97 -9.64 -65.42 2.19
CA TRP A 97 -9.64 -66.55 3.11
C TRP A 97 -8.40 -67.41 2.88
N LEU A 98 -7.71 -67.79 3.96
CA LEU A 98 -6.50 -68.60 3.92
C LEU A 98 -6.59 -69.74 4.94
N THR A 99 -6.29 -70.95 4.50
CA THR A 99 -6.21 -72.14 5.36
C THR A 99 -4.79 -72.68 5.46
N LEU A 100 -4.52 -73.48 6.50
CA LEU A 100 -3.23 -74.15 6.65
C LEU A 100 -2.97 -75.15 5.51
N GLU A 101 -4.02 -75.81 5.01
CA GLU A 101 -3.92 -76.80 3.93
C GLU A 101 -3.43 -76.16 2.62
N GLU A 102 -3.98 -74.99 2.26
CA GLU A 102 -3.56 -74.25 1.06
C GLU A 102 -2.13 -73.71 1.20
N MET A 103 -1.74 -73.31 2.40
CA MET A 103 -0.46 -72.65 2.67
C MET A 103 0.65 -73.62 3.12
N ALA A 104 0.34 -74.90 3.27
CA ALA A 104 1.19 -75.94 3.86
C ALA A 104 2.57 -76.07 3.20
N GLU A 105 2.66 -75.84 1.89
CA GLU A 105 3.92 -75.99 1.13
C GLU A 105 4.81 -74.74 1.20
N VAL A 106 4.23 -73.57 1.48
CA VAL A 106 4.89 -72.26 1.38
C VAL A 106 5.14 -71.63 2.77
N LEU A 107 4.49 -72.16 3.81
CA LEU A 107 4.60 -71.66 5.18
C LEU A 107 5.90 -72.15 5.85
N PRO A 108 6.74 -71.25 6.41
CA PRO A 108 7.92 -71.63 7.18
C PRO A 108 7.59 -72.56 8.35
N PRO A 109 8.45 -73.55 8.67
CA PRO A 109 8.18 -74.56 9.70
C PRO A 109 7.92 -73.96 11.08
N ASP A 110 8.63 -72.90 11.45
CA ASP A 110 8.46 -72.19 12.73
C ASP A 110 7.10 -71.48 12.86
N LEU A 111 6.48 -71.11 11.73
CA LEU A 111 5.16 -70.47 11.71
C LEU A 111 4.03 -71.49 11.65
N ARG A 112 4.26 -72.66 11.03
CA ARG A 112 3.30 -73.77 10.93
C ARG A 112 2.85 -74.25 12.31
N GLN A 113 3.77 -74.48 13.24
CA GLN A 113 3.43 -74.98 14.58
C GLN A 113 2.48 -74.02 15.32
N GLY A 114 2.76 -72.71 15.25
CA GLY A 114 1.87 -71.71 15.86
C GLY A 114 0.53 -71.58 15.14
N TRP A 115 0.48 -71.83 13.84
CA TRP A 115 -0.78 -71.81 13.08
C TRP A 115 -1.69 -72.98 13.49
N GLU A 116 -1.13 -74.19 13.64
CA GLU A 116 -1.87 -75.37 14.12
C GLU A 116 -2.43 -75.17 15.54
N GLU A 117 -1.67 -74.49 16.40
CA GLU A 117 -2.08 -74.24 17.79
C GLU A 117 -3.15 -73.14 17.91
N TRP A 118 -2.97 -72.02 17.19
CA TRP A 118 -3.77 -70.81 17.41
C TRP A 118 -4.80 -70.55 16.33
N TRP A 119 -4.53 -70.86 15.05
CA TRP A 119 -5.39 -70.55 13.90
C TRP A 119 -5.86 -71.81 13.12
N PRO A 120 -6.34 -72.88 13.79
CA PRO A 120 -6.60 -74.17 13.14
C PRO A 120 -7.71 -74.13 12.07
N GLY A 121 -8.67 -73.21 12.20
CA GLY A 121 -9.79 -73.07 11.26
C GLY A 121 -9.47 -72.26 9.99
N GLY A 122 -8.32 -71.58 9.93
CA GLY A 122 -8.00 -70.60 8.89
C GLY A 122 -8.28 -69.15 9.33
N VAL A 123 -7.93 -68.20 8.46
CA VAL A 123 -8.04 -66.76 8.71
C VAL A 123 -8.67 -66.04 7.52
N PHE A 124 -9.64 -65.17 7.80
CA PHE A 124 -10.22 -64.26 6.82
C PHE A 124 -9.62 -62.87 7.01
N VAL A 125 -8.95 -62.37 5.98
CA VAL A 125 -8.17 -61.13 6.07
C VAL A 125 -8.83 -60.08 5.20
N VAL A 126 -9.10 -58.91 5.78
CA VAL A 126 -9.77 -57.79 5.12
C VAL A 126 -8.85 -56.56 5.13
N ALA A 127 -8.54 -56.05 3.94
CA ALA A 127 -7.76 -54.83 3.76
C ALA A 127 -8.64 -53.59 4.00
N LEU A 128 -8.09 -52.57 4.67
CA LEU A 128 -8.74 -51.29 4.90
C LEU A 128 -8.14 -50.23 3.96
N PRO A 129 -8.78 -49.91 2.82
CA PRO A 129 -8.24 -48.97 1.84
C PRO A 129 -8.46 -47.51 2.24
N SER A 130 -7.50 -46.65 1.91
CA SER A 130 -7.68 -45.20 1.86
C SER A 130 -8.45 -44.77 0.61
N ARG A 131 -8.89 -43.51 0.56
CA ARG A 131 -9.48 -42.90 -0.64
C ARG A 131 -8.54 -42.92 -1.84
N ALA A 132 -7.22 -42.90 -1.61
CA ALA A 132 -6.20 -42.93 -2.66
C ALA A 132 -5.92 -44.35 -3.17
N GLY A 133 -6.46 -45.39 -2.51
CA GLY A 133 -6.23 -46.80 -2.83
C GLY A 133 -5.10 -47.46 -2.05
N ASP A 134 -4.34 -46.70 -1.26
CA ASP A 134 -3.31 -47.26 -0.36
C ASP A 134 -3.96 -47.99 0.82
N VAL A 135 -3.43 -49.15 1.22
CA VAL A 135 -3.94 -49.90 2.38
C VAL A 135 -3.45 -49.26 3.68
N LEU A 136 -4.38 -48.79 4.51
CA LEU A 136 -4.10 -48.11 5.79
C LEU A 136 -3.90 -49.09 6.95
N GLY A 137 -4.56 -50.24 6.87
CA GLY A 137 -4.57 -51.27 7.91
C GLY A 137 -5.30 -52.52 7.46
N TRP A 138 -5.38 -53.49 8.35
CA TRP A 138 -5.86 -54.83 8.08
C TRP A 138 -6.65 -55.37 9.24
N VAL A 139 -7.62 -56.23 8.94
CA VAL A 139 -8.41 -56.95 9.94
C VAL A 139 -8.36 -58.44 9.65
N CYS A 140 -7.89 -59.23 10.60
CA CYS A 140 -7.84 -60.68 10.52
C CYS A 140 -8.93 -61.27 11.41
N PHE A 141 -9.87 -62.00 10.83
CA PHE A 141 -10.91 -62.74 11.55
C PHE A 141 -10.55 -64.23 11.59
N LEU A 142 -10.74 -64.88 12.74
CA LEU A 142 -10.55 -66.32 12.93
C LEU A 142 -11.91 -67.02 13.10
N PRO A 143 -12.67 -67.24 12.01
CA PRO A 143 -13.92 -67.96 12.06
C PRO A 143 -13.71 -69.47 12.22
N GLU A 144 -14.69 -70.15 12.81
CA GLU A 144 -14.69 -71.62 12.93
C GLU A 144 -15.05 -72.32 11.60
N HIS A 145 -15.70 -71.58 10.69
CA HIS A 145 -16.13 -72.04 9.38
C HIS A 145 -15.74 -71.02 8.29
N PRO A 146 -15.51 -71.45 7.04
CA PRO A 146 -15.20 -70.51 5.97
C PRO A 146 -16.35 -69.51 5.79
N PRO A 147 -16.03 -68.21 5.59
CA PRO A 147 -17.06 -67.19 5.42
C PRO A 147 -17.87 -67.45 4.16
N SER A 148 -19.18 -67.24 4.22
CA SER A 148 -20.03 -67.31 3.03
C SER A 148 -19.73 -66.15 2.07
N PRO A 149 -19.96 -66.29 0.75
CA PRO A 149 -19.73 -65.20 -0.21
C PRO A 149 -20.48 -63.90 0.13
N LEU A 150 -21.64 -64.02 0.79
CA LEU A 150 -22.42 -62.88 1.26
C LEU A 150 -21.74 -62.15 2.42
N GLN A 151 -21.14 -62.87 3.37
CA GLN A 151 -20.40 -62.30 4.49
C GLN A 151 -19.11 -61.62 4.03
N GLU A 152 -18.41 -62.23 3.07
CA GLU A 152 -17.23 -61.63 2.45
C GLU A 152 -17.57 -60.30 1.78
N ALA A 153 -18.61 -60.27 0.94
CA ALA A 153 -19.05 -59.06 0.26
C ALA A 153 -19.49 -57.96 1.25
N LEU A 154 -20.18 -58.34 2.33
CA LEU A 154 -20.60 -57.42 3.38
C LEU A 154 -19.39 -56.80 4.09
N LEU A 155 -18.42 -57.62 4.54
CA LEU A 155 -17.24 -57.13 5.25
C LEU A 155 -16.34 -56.29 4.34
N GLN A 156 -16.21 -56.63 3.06
CA GLN A 156 -15.48 -55.80 2.08
C GLN A 156 -16.14 -54.43 1.89
N ARG A 157 -17.48 -54.36 1.84
CA ARG A 157 -18.20 -53.08 1.79
C ARG A 157 -17.97 -52.26 3.06
N VAL A 158 -18.13 -52.86 4.23
CA VAL A 158 -17.96 -52.16 5.52
C VAL A 158 -16.50 -51.70 5.69
N ALA A 159 -15.53 -52.48 5.22
CA ALA A 159 -14.11 -52.14 5.23
C ALA A 159 -13.77 -50.84 4.50
N GLN A 160 -14.50 -50.48 3.43
CA GLN A 160 -14.34 -49.18 2.77
C GLN A 160 -14.70 -48.02 3.71
N THR A 161 -15.77 -48.18 4.50
CA THR A 161 -16.19 -47.18 5.49
C THR A 161 -15.19 -47.12 6.66
N TRP A 162 -14.71 -48.27 7.13
CA TRP A 162 -13.65 -48.33 8.14
C TRP A 162 -12.37 -47.64 7.68
N GLY A 163 -11.91 -47.90 6.45
CA GLY A 163 -10.75 -47.24 5.85
C GLY A 163 -10.92 -45.73 5.72
N TYR A 164 -12.10 -45.26 5.29
CA TYR A 164 -12.41 -43.82 5.25
C TYR A 164 -12.34 -43.14 6.62
N CYS A 165 -12.92 -43.76 7.65
CA CYS A 165 -12.88 -43.27 9.02
C CYS A 165 -11.44 -43.28 9.57
N TRP A 166 -10.69 -44.34 9.29
CA TRP A 166 -9.27 -44.46 9.66
C TRP A 166 -8.42 -43.35 9.06
N GLU A 167 -8.61 -43.05 7.76
CA GLU A 167 -7.90 -41.97 7.08
C GLU A 167 -8.23 -40.61 7.70
N MET A 168 -9.51 -40.36 8.02
CA MET A 168 -9.93 -39.11 8.66
C MET A 168 -9.30 -38.91 10.06
N LEU A 169 -9.16 -40.00 10.82
CA LEU A 169 -8.61 -39.96 12.18
C LEU A 169 -7.08 -39.92 12.21
N THR A 170 -6.40 -40.36 11.14
CA THR A 170 -4.92 -40.38 11.05
C THR A 170 -4.33 -39.30 10.13
N SER A 171 -5.13 -38.71 9.24
CA SER A 171 -4.69 -37.63 8.35
C SER A 171 -4.44 -36.35 9.15
N ASN A 172 -3.17 -36.12 9.48
CA ASN A 172 -2.70 -34.88 10.08
C ASN A 172 -3.05 -33.69 9.16
N ARG A 173 -4.09 -32.92 9.51
CA ARG A 173 -4.62 -31.78 8.73
C ARG A 173 -3.68 -30.56 8.64
N SER A 174 -2.37 -30.72 8.86
CA SER A 174 -1.43 -29.60 8.91
C SER A 174 -0.16 -29.85 8.10
N ASP A 175 -0.31 -29.95 6.78
CA ASP A 175 0.70 -29.34 5.89
C ASP A 175 0.53 -27.80 5.95
N GLY A 176 0.75 -27.26 7.15
CA GLY A 176 0.80 -25.82 7.41
C GLY A 176 1.89 -25.18 6.57
N TRP A 177 1.72 -23.90 6.24
CA TRP A 177 2.62 -23.17 5.34
C TRP A 177 4.12 -23.33 5.72
N LEU A 178 4.42 -23.52 7.00
CA LEU A 178 5.76 -23.80 7.55
C LEU A 178 6.41 -25.08 7.02
N ASN A 179 5.65 -26.17 6.83
CA ASN A 179 6.19 -27.42 6.26
C ASN A 179 6.33 -27.34 4.74
N ARG A 180 5.51 -26.51 4.07
CA ARG A 180 5.72 -26.17 2.65
C ARG A 180 7.02 -25.37 2.48
N LEU A 181 7.33 -24.45 3.40
CA LEU A 181 8.62 -23.73 3.41
C LEU A 181 9.84 -24.64 3.69
N LYS A 182 9.66 -25.74 4.42
CA LYS A 182 10.73 -26.73 4.66
C LYS A 182 10.95 -27.70 3.48
N LYS A 183 9.92 -27.95 2.66
CA LYS A 183 10.03 -28.72 1.41
C LYS A 183 10.56 -27.89 0.23
N THR A 184 10.74 -26.59 0.42
CA THR A 184 11.30 -25.63 -0.56
C THR A 184 12.80 -25.89 -0.78
N GLY A 185 13.18 -26.37 -1.98
CA GLY A 185 14.56 -26.72 -2.30
C GLY A 185 15.54 -25.53 -2.30
N ARG A 186 16.85 -25.78 -2.15
CA ARG A 186 17.92 -24.75 -2.12
C ARG A 186 17.80 -23.70 -3.25
N ARG A 187 17.30 -24.08 -4.43
CA ARG A 187 17.08 -23.19 -5.57
C ARG A 187 16.07 -22.08 -5.29
N GLN A 188 14.99 -22.36 -4.58
CA GLN A 188 13.96 -21.36 -4.26
C GLN A 188 14.47 -20.36 -3.21
N TRP A 189 15.29 -20.80 -2.25
CA TRP A 189 15.98 -19.90 -1.32
C TRP A 189 17.01 -19.00 -2.02
N MET A 190 17.72 -19.52 -3.03
CA MET A 190 18.58 -18.68 -3.88
C MET A 190 17.77 -17.65 -4.67
N VAL A 191 16.63 -18.02 -5.25
CA VAL A 191 15.74 -17.07 -5.95
C VAL A 191 15.21 -15.99 -4.99
N ALA A 192 14.78 -16.37 -3.78
CA ALA A 192 14.36 -15.43 -2.76
C ALA A 192 15.51 -14.50 -2.33
N GLY A 193 16.72 -15.04 -2.15
CA GLY A 193 17.92 -14.26 -1.83
C GLY A 193 18.28 -13.26 -2.94
N VAL A 194 18.24 -13.68 -4.20
CA VAL A 194 18.47 -12.81 -5.37
C VAL A 194 17.39 -11.72 -5.43
N LEU A 195 16.13 -12.06 -5.18
CA LEU A 195 15.03 -11.08 -5.18
C LEU A 195 15.21 -10.03 -4.07
N ILE A 196 15.58 -10.45 -2.86
CA ILE A 196 15.88 -9.55 -1.74
C ILE A 196 17.08 -8.65 -2.08
N LEU A 197 18.13 -9.20 -2.69
CA LEU A 197 19.29 -8.43 -3.12
C LEU A 197 18.91 -7.39 -4.18
N LEU A 198 18.03 -7.74 -5.13
CA LEU A 198 17.48 -6.84 -6.13
C LEU A 198 16.67 -5.69 -5.49
N LEU A 199 15.90 -5.99 -4.44
CA LEU A 199 15.13 -5.03 -3.66
C LEU A 199 15.99 -4.03 -2.87
N LEU A 200 17.25 -4.40 -2.56
CA LEU A 200 18.22 -3.56 -1.85
C LEU A 200 19.02 -2.64 -2.79
N ILE A 201 18.88 -2.78 -4.12
CA ILE A 201 19.60 -1.92 -5.08
C ILE A 201 19.14 -0.46 -4.89
N PRO A 202 20.09 0.49 -4.70
CA PRO A 202 19.76 1.89 -4.49
C PRO A 202 19.29 2.54 -5.80
N VAL A 203 18.03 2.97 -5.82
CA VAL A 203 17.43 3.70 -6.95
C VAL A 203 17.19 5.16 -6.58
N ARG A 204 17.36 6.07 -7.55
CA ARG A 204 17.05 7.50 -7.35
C ARG A 204 15.55 7.68 -7.29
N GLN A 205 15.06 8.27 -6.20
CA GLN A 205 13.68 8.72 -6.15
C GLN A 205 13.45 9.83 -7.16
N SER A 206 12.26 9.86 -7.75
CA SER A 206 11.83 10.99 -8.56
C SER A 206 10.37 11.26 -8.38
N VAL A 207 10.01 12.54 -8.42
CA VAL A 207 8.63 13.02 -8.35
C VAL A 207 8.31 13.75 -9.64
N LEU A 208 7.12 13.50 -10.17
CA LEU A 208 6.59 14.18 -11.36
C LEU A 208 5.55 15.19 -10.89
N ALA A 209 5.73 16.45 -11.25
CA ALA A 209 4.86 17.53 -10.81
C ALA A 209 4.61 18.53 -11.93
N PRO A 210 3.41 19.14 -12.00
CA PRO A 210 3.14 20.22 -12.95
C PRO A 210 4.07 21.40 -12.69
N ALA A 211 4.55 22.00 -13.77
CA ALA A 211 5.53 23.07 -13.72
C ALA A 211 5.25 24.16 -14.76
N GLU A 212 5.68 25.37 -14.45
CA GLU A 212 5.56 26.54 -15.31
C GLU A 212 6.89 27.31 -15.37
N VAL A 213 7.21 27.84 -16.55
CA VAL A 213 8.37 28.71 -16.75
C VAL A 213 8.03 30.10 -16.23
N VAL A 214 8.77 30.56 -15.22
CA VAL A 214 8.59 31.86 -14.58
C VAL A 214 9.92 32.61 -14.55
N SER A 215 9.92 33.92 -14.30
CA SER A 215 11.16 34.63 -13.99
C SER A 215 11.49 34.47 -12.51
N LEU A 216 12.75 34.13 -12.21
CA LEU A 216 13.24 34.10 -10.83
C LEU A 216 13.47 35.51 -10.28
N ASP A 217 13.74 36.47 -11.17
CA ASP A 217 13.86 37.89 -10.83
C ASP A 217 12.59 38.61 -11.27
N THR A 218 11.64 38.72 -10.34
CA THR A 218 10.36 39.39 -10.55
C THR A 218 10.16 40.47 -9.50
N THR A 219 9.85 41.69 -9.93
CA THR A 219 9.56 42.82 -9.04
C THR A 219 8.08 43.13 -9.08
N VAL A 220 7.45 43.29 -7.91
CA VAL A 220 6.04 43.65 -7.83
C VAL A 220 5.88 45.15 -8.02
N VAL A 221 5.06 45.57 -8.97
CA VAL A 221 4.69 46.97 -9.17
C VAL A 221 3.34 47.21 -8.48
N ALA A 222 3.38 48.00 -7.41
CA ALA A 222 2.24 48.30 -6.57
C ALA A 222 1.81 49.76 -6.70
N SER A 223 0.59 50.09 -6.26
CA SER A 223 0.13 51.48 -6.24
C SER A 223 0.93 52.30 -5.20
N PRO A 224 1.54 53.44 -5.57
CA PRO A 224 2.33 54.26 -4.64
C PRO A 224 1.47 55.17 -3.74
N LEU A 225 0.19 55.35 -4.07
CA LEU A 225 -0.79 56.13 -3.33
C LEU A 225 -2.20 55.60 -3.59
N ASP A 226 -3.16 56.00 -2.75
CA ASP A 226 -4.57 55.67 -2.92
C ASP A 226 -5.16 56.46 -4.09
N GLY A 227 -5.94 55.80 -4.96
CA GLY A 227 -6.54 56.45 -6.12
C GLY A 227 -7.33 55.49 -6.99
N VAL A 228 -7.76 55.97 -8.15
CA VAL A 228 -8.44 55.16 -9.18
C VAL A 228 -7.52 55.04 -10.37
N ILE A 229 -7.38 53.85 -10.94
CA ILE A 229 -6.59 53.67 -12.15
C ILE A 229 -7.31 54.32 -13.33
N LYS A 230 -6.69 55.34 -13.94
CA LYS A 230 -7.23 56.09 -15.06
C LYS A 230 -6.94 55.41 -16.40
N SER A 231 -5.70 54.94 -16.58
CA SER A 231 -5.27 54.29 -17.82
C SER A 231 -4.10 53.34 -17.59
N MET A 232 -4.12 52.25 -18.37
CA MET A 232 -3.04 51.28 -18.52
C MET A 232 -2.28 51.61 -19.80
N HIS A 233 -0.98 51.88 -19.71
CA HIS A 233 -0.13 52.26 -20.85
C HIS A 233 0.55 51.07 -21.53
N VAL A 234 0.44 49.89 -20.92
CA VAL A 234 1.10 48.65 -21.37
C VAL A 234 0.09 47.53 -21.48
N ARG A 235 0.41 46.55 -22.33
CA ARG A 235 -0.37 45.32 -22.50
C ARG A 235 0.24 44.17 -21.69
N PRO A 236 -0.53 43.14 -21.33
CA PRO A 236 0.01 41.93 -20.73
C PRO A 236 1.09 41.30 -21.61
N ASN A 237 2.14 40.79 -20.99
CA ASN A 237 3.30 40.15 -21.63
C ASN A 237 4.09 41.09 -22.56
N GLN A 238 3.92 42.40 -22.44
CA GLN A 238 4.69 43.38 -23.22
C GLN A 238 6.07 43.60 -22.58
N PRO A 239 7.16 43.60 -23.37
CA PRO A 239 8.46 44.04 -22.90
C PRO A 239 8.48 45.57 -22.71
N VAL A 240 9.02 46.02 -21.59
CA VAL A 240 9.14 47.42 -21.21
C VAL A 240 10.57 47.76 -20.83
N ARG A 241 10.92 49.03 -21.00
CA ARG A 241 12.21 49.59 -20.58
C ARG A 241 12.10 50.34 -19.27
N SER A 242 13.21 50.48 -18.55
CA SER A 242 13.30 51.34 -17.38
C SER A 242 12.84 52.77 -17.71
N GLY A 243 11.99 53.33 -16.85
CA GLY A 243 11.36 54.64 -17.02
C GLY A 243 10.13 54.66 -17.93
N GLN A 244 9.76 53.55 -18.58
CA GLN A 244 8.55 53.49 -19.39
C GLN A 244 7.30 53.51 -18.51
N PRO A 245 6.29 54.36 -18.80
CA PRO A 245 5.05 54.41 -18.02
C PRO A 245 4.27 53.10 -18.14
N LEU A 246 3.79 52.60 -17.00
CA LEU A 246 3.02 51.36 -16.87
C LEU A 246 1.52 51.66 -16.73
N PHE A 247 1.15 52.47 -15.75
CA PHE A 247 -0.22 52.91 -15.50
C PHE A 247 -0.23 54.29 -14.86
N SER A 248 -1.37 54.97 -14.93
CA SER A 248 -1.58 56.25 -14.25
C SER A 248 -2.83 56.22 -13.40
N LEU A 249 -2.74 56.84 -12.24
CA LEU A 249 -3.89 57.12 -11.38
C LEU A 249 -4.64 58.36 -11.86
N ASP A 250 -5.87 58.53 -11.40
CA ASP A 250 -6.64 59.76 -11.61
C ASP A 250 -6.03 60.92 -10.82
N ASP A 251 -5.54 61.92 -11.55
CA ASP A 251 -4.89 63.11 -11.01
C ASP A 251 -5.85 64.28 -10.75
N THR A 252 -7.12 64.20 -11.14
CA THR A 252 -8.06 65.34 -11.10
C THR A 252 -8.14 66.00 -9.73
N THR A 253 -8.25 65.20 -8.68
CA THR A 253 -8.34 65.68 -7.28
C THR A 253 -7.03 66.29 -6.79
N LEU A 254 -5.88 65.66 -7.11
CA LEU A 254 -4.55 66.14 -6.75
C LEU A 254 -4.20 67.44 -7.48
N ARG A 255 -4.56 67.54 -8.77
CA ARG A 255 -4.35 68.73 -9.59
C ARG A 255 -5.14 69.93 -9.05
N SER A 256 -6.41 69.71 -8.73
CA SER A 256 -7.28 70.74 -8.14
C SER A 256 -6.72 71.23 -6.80
N ARG A 257 -6.25 70.32 -5.94
CA ARG A 257 -5.61 70.69 -4.66
C ARG A 257 -4.31 71.44 -4.86
N TRP A 258 -3.49 71.03 -5.83
CA TRP A 258 -2.24 71.71 -6.16
C TRP A 258 -2.49 73.17 -6.55
N GLU A 259 -3.48 73.43 -7.41
CA GLU A 259 -3.86 74.80 -7.82
C GLU A 259 -4.31 75.66 -6.62
N ILE A 260 -5.16 75.10 -5.75
CA ILE A 260 -5.64 75.81 -4.54
C ILE A 260 -4.48 76.15 -3.60
N VAL A 261 -3.60 75.18 -3.33
CA VAL A 261 -2.47 75.37 -2.42
C VAL A 261 -1.43 76.31 -3.02
N GLN A 262 -1.19 76.24 -4.33
CA GLN A 262 -0.31 77.17 -5.04
C GLN A 262 -0.77 78.62 -4.86
N GLN A 263 -2.08 78.88 -5.01
CA GLN A 263 -2.63 80.21 -4.75
C GLN A 263 -2.50 80.61 -3.28
N SER A 264 -2.67 79.67 -2.34
CA SER A 264 -2.47 79.93 -0.91
C SER A 264 -1.03 80.31 -0.56
N VAL A 265 -0.04 79.71 -1.23
CA VAL A 265 1.37 80.08 -1.11
C VAL A 265 1.60 81.50 -1.63
N ALA A 266 1.02 81.86 -2.77
CA ALA A 266 1.14 83.21 -3.33
C ALA A 266 0.58 84.28 -2.37
N VAL A 267 -0.55 84.00 -1.70
CA VAL A 267 -1.12 84.89 -0.68
C VAL A 267 -0.21 84.99 0.54
N ALA A 268 0.26 83.87 1.10
CA ALA A 268 1.14 83.88 2.26
C ALA A 268 2.49 84.59 1.99
N ASP A 269 3.03 84.43 0.79
CA ASP A 269 4.26 85.09 0.36
C ASP A 269 4.07 86.61 0.20
N ALA A 270 2.92 87.05 -0.31
CA ALA A 270 2.58 88.47 -0.39
C ALA A 270 2.38 89.10 1.00
N GLU A 271 1.71 88.40 1.92
CA GLU A 271 1.55 88.83 3.32
C GLU A 271 2.90 88.95 4.04
N LEU A 272 3.78 87.97 3.87
CA LEU A 272 5.13 88.00 4.42
C LEU A 272 5.94 89.17 3.88
N LEU A 273 5.86 89.44 2.57
CA LEU A 273 6.57 90.55 1.93
C LEU A 273 6.06 91.91 2.43
N ALA A 274 4.73 92.07 2.54
CA ALA A 274 4.13 93.29 3.09
C ALA A 274 4.50 93.51 4.56
N ALA A 275 4.54 92.44 5.38
CA ALA A 275 4.98 92.53 6.76
C ALA A 275 6.48 92.83 6.88
N THR A 276 7.30 92.26 6.01
CA THR A 276 8.75 92.52 5.94
C THR A 276 9.01 94.01 5.70
N GLN A 277 8.26 94.63 4.80
CA GLN A 277 8.34 96.08 4.56
C GLN A 277 7.97 96.90 5.81
N LYS A 278 6.87 96.55 6.51
CA LYS A 278 6.41 97.26 7.72
C LYS A 278 7.31 97.08 8.94
N ALA A 279 7.99 95.94 9.05
CA ALA A 279 8.82 95.60 10.20
C ALA A 279 10.17 96.33 10.25
N PHE A 280 10.56 97.03 9.17
CA PHE A 280 11.68 97.97 9.20
C PHE A 280 11.37 99.20 10.05
N ASP A 281 10.10 99.60 10.16
CA ASP A 281 9.68 100.87 10.80
C ASP A 281 9.25 100.72 12.27
N THR A 282 8.92 99.50 12.73
CA THR A 282 8.31 99.29 14.08
C THR A 282 8.83 98.04 14.81
N PRO A 283 9.08 98.10 16.13
CA PRO A 283 9.46 96.94 16.94
C PRO A 283 8.40 95.83 16.97
N GLU A 284 7.10 96.17 16.94
CA GLU A 284 6.02 95.16 16.88
C GLU A 284 6.04 94.36 15.57
N GLY A 285 6.50 94.95 14.47
CA GLY A 285 6.61 94.27 13.19
C GLY A 285 7.56 93.05 13.25
N ARG A 286 8.62 93.10 14.05
CA ARG A 286 9.61 92.01 14.14
C ARG A 286 9.06 90.71 14.73
N SER A 287 8.10 90.76 15.65
CA SER A 287 7.47 89.55 16.21
C SER A 287 6.51 88.89 15.21
N SER A 288 5.78 89.70 14.43
CA SER A 288 4.85 89.23 13.39
C SER A 288 5.57 88.55 12.22
N LEU A 289 6.81 88.94 11.93
CA LEU A 289 7.63 88.32 10.87
C LEU A 289 7.91 86.84 11.13
N SER A 290 8.22 86.46 12.37
CA SER A 290 8.51 85.05 12.71
C SER A 290 7.28 84.18 12.46
N LEU A 291 6.10 84.65 12.87
CA LEU A 291 4.84 83.94 12.66
C LEU A 291 4.50 83.81 11.16
N LEU A 292 4.56 84.91 10.40
CA LEU A 292 4.23 84.93 8.98
C LEU A 292 5.23 84.12 8.14
N SER A 293 6.52 84.15 8.50
CA SER A 293 7.54 83.33 7.84
C SER A 293 7.31 81.84 8.09
N GLY A 294 6.92 81.46 9.32
CA GLY A 294 6.48 80.11 9.64
C GLY A 294 5.28 79.66 8.79
N ARG A 295 4.27 80.53 8.64
CA ARG A 295 3.06 80.25 7.83
C ARG A 295 3.37 80.11 6.34
N ALA A 296 4.21 81.00 5.78
CA ALA A 296 4.66 80.89 4.39
C ALA A 296 5.44 79.58 4.16
N GLN A 297 6.32 79.23 5.10
CA GLN A 297 7.09 77.98 5.02
C GLN A 297 6.20 76.75 5.12
N GLU A 298 5.19 76.75 6.00
CA GLU A 298 4.17 75.70 6.09
C GLU A 298 3.45 75.49 4.75
N LYS A 299 2.97 76.58 4.12
CA LYS A 299 2.28 76.50 2.82
C LYS A 299 3.19 76.03 1.69
N ARG A 300 4.45 76.45 1.66
CA ARG A 300 5.43 75.95 0.68
C ARG A 300 5.71 74.45 0.89
N ALA A 301 5.80 73.99 2.13
CA ALA A 301 5.96 72.58 2.43
C ALA A 301 4.72 71.76 2.01
N GLU A 302 3.51 72.29 2.20
CA GLU A 302 2.25 71.69 1.74
C GLU A 302 2.22 71.57 0.20
N LEU A 303 2.61 72.62 -0.53
CA LEU A 303 2.71 72.60 -1.99
C LEU A 303 3.72 71.56 -2.47
N ALA A 304 4.91 71.51 -1.86
CA ALA A 304 5.94 70.54 -2.19
C ALA A 304 5.47 69.09 -1.95
N ALA A 305 4.71 68.85 -0.88
CA ALA A 305 4.13 67.54 -0.59
C ALA A 305 3.13 67.09 -1.68
N ILE A 306 2.23 67.99 -2.11
CA ILE A 306 1.26 67.70 -3.18
C ILE A 306 1.99 67.48 -4.52
N GLN A 307 3.02 68.27 -4.81
CA GLN A 307 3.82 68.09 -6.02
C GLN A 307 4.53 66.72 -6.05
N ALA A 308 5.05 66.26 -4.90
CA ALA A 308 5.64 64.93 -4.76
C ALA A 308 4.60 63.80 -4.86
N GLN A 309 3.33 64.03 -4.54
CA GLN A 309 2.24 63.08 -4.78
C GLN A 309 1.89 63.02 -6.28
N LEU A 310 1.79 64.16 -6.96
CA LEU A 310 1.53 64.25 -8.40
C LEU A 310 2.60 63.52 -9.23
N GLN A 311 3.88 63.61 -8.84
CA GLN A 311 4.96 62.86 -9.50
C GLN A 311 4.78 61.33 -9.40
N ARG A 312 4.09 60.85 -8.37
CA ARG A 312 3.83 59.41 -8.15
C ARG A 312 2.53 58.91 -8.80
N VAL A 313 1.74 59.79 -9.42
CA VAL A 313 0.52 59.39 -10.16
C VAL A 313 0.87 58.50 -11.36
N ASN A 314 1.95 58.85 -12.07
CA ASN A 314 2.41 58.09 -13.22
C ASN A 314 3.44 57.07 -12.75
N VAL A 315 3.04 55.80 -12.72
CA VAL A 315 3.92 54.72 -12.29
C VAL A 315 4.66 54.19 -13.50
N ALA A 316 5.98 54.23 -13.45
CA ALA A 316 6.87 53.77 -14.50
C ALA A 316 7.61 52.49 -14.07
N ALA A 317 8.14 51.75 -15.05
CA ALA A 317 8.96 50.58 -14.80
C ALA A 317 10.31 50.97 -14.17
N GLU A 318 10.67 50.35 -13.05
CA GLU A 318 11.97 50.62 -12.39
C GLU A 318 13.16 50.08 -13.20
N ARG A 319 12.95 48.99 -13.95
CA ARG A 319 13.98 48.30 -14.75
C ARG A 319 13.41 47.78 -16.07
N ASP A 320 14.29 47.25 -16.92
CA ASP A 320 13.86 46.53 -18.12
C ASP A 320 13.23 45.18 -17.72
N GLY A 321 12.19 44.76 -18.44
CA GLY A 321 11.53 43.48 -18.17
C GLY A 321 10.26 43.27 -18.98
N VAL A 322 9.50 42.23 -18.64
CA VAL A 322 8.21 41.90 -19.24
C VAL A 322 7.12 42.07 -18.19
N VAL A 323 6.06 42.80 -18.54
CA VAL A 323 4.96 43.07 -17.60
C VAL A 323 3.99 41.90 -17.58
N VAL A 324 3.68 41.38 -16.40
CA VAL A 324 2.79 40.25 -16.15
C VAL A 324 1.62 40.70 -15.28
N PHE A 325 0.41 40.62 -15.85
CA PHE A 325 -0.89 40.87 -15.20
C PHE A 325 -1.99 40.24 -16.06
N THR A 326 -3.22 40.19 -15.55
CA THR A 326 -4.34 39.47 -16.16
C THR A 326 -4.85 40.17 -17.43
N ASP A 327 -5.60 41.26 -17.27
CA ASP A 327 -6.22 42.02 -18.36
C ASP A 327 -6.19 43.51 -17.98
N PRO A 328 -5.91 44.45 -18.91
CA PRO A 328 -6.05 45.88 -18.65
C PRO A 328 -7.44 46.30 -18.18
N ASP A 329 -8.49 45.67 -18.70
CA ASP A 329 -9.89 46.07 -18.46
C ASP A 329 -10.33 45.78 -17.02
N ASP A 330 -9.71 44.80 -16.34
CA ASP A 330 -9.96 44.49 -14.92
C ASP A 330 -9.49 45.61 -13.97
N TRP A 331 -8.60 46.49 -14.46
CA TRP A 331 -7.97 47.53 -13.67
C TRP A 331 -8.47 48.93 -14.01
N LEU A 332 -8.89 49.18 -15.26
CA LEU A 332 -9.39 50.49 -15.67
C LEU A 332 -10.61 50.90 -14.82
N GLY A 333 -10.52 52.07 -14.19
CA GLY A 333 -11.58 52.61 -13.32
C GLY A 333 -11.68 51.94 -11.94
N ARG A 334 -10.79 50.99 -11.61
CA ARG A 334 -10.78 50.31 -10.32
C ARG A 334 -10.11 51.19 -9.25
N PRO A 335 -10.72 51.37 -8.06
CA PRO A 335 -10.06 52.00 -6.92
C PRO A 335 -8.98 51.07 -6.36
N VAL A 336 -7.82 51.63 -6.05
CA VAL A 336 -6.65 50.91 -5.50
C VAL A 336 -6.10 51.61 -4.26
N SER A 337 -5.53 50.82 -3.37
CA SER A 337 -4.87 51.31 -2.16
C SER A 337 -3.35 51.29 -2.28
N THR A 338 -2.69 52.11 -1.47
CA THR A 338 -1.24 52.16 -1.34
C THR A 338 -0.69 50.77 -1.01
N GLY A 339 0.23 50.27 -1.83
CA GLY A 339 0.81 48.93 -1.70
C GLY A 339 0.00 47.80 -2.34
N GLU A 340 -1.17 48.06 -2.92
CA GLU A 340 -1.92 47.07 -3.69
C GLU A 340 -1.12 46.62 -4.92
N ARG A 341 -1.00 45.31 -5.10
CA ARG A 341 -0.20 44.70 -6.18
C ARG A 341 -1.01 44.70 -7.47
N ILE A 342 -0.60 45.50 -8.44
CA ILE A 342 -1.31 45.66 -9.71
C ILE A 342 -0.72 44.72 -10.78
N MET A 343 0.61 44.75 -10.92
CA MET A 343 1.31 43.96 -11.92
C MET A 343 2.69 43.53 -11.42
N GLN A 344 3.32 42.63 -12.17
CA GLN A 344 4.67 42.16 -11.91
C GLN A 344 5.57 42.46 -13.11
N LEU A 345 6.80 42.85 -12.83
CA LEU A 345 7.84 43.06 -13.83
C LEU A 345 8.83 41.91 -13.75
N ALA A 346 8.80 41.03 -14.75
CA ALA A 346 9.61 39.83 -14.83
C ALA A 346 10.82 40.02 -15.75
N ASN A 347 12.01 39.67 -15.29
CA ASN A 347 13.22 39.69 -16.11
C ASN A 347 13.29 38.47 -17.07
N PRO A 348 13.24 38.65 -18.40
CA PRO A 348 13.29 37.53 -19.35
C PRO A 348 14.66 36.83 -19.41
N ASP A 349 15.75 37.49 -18.97
CA ASP A 349 17.12 36.96 -19.06
C ASP A 349 17.45 35.96 -17.93
N ARG A 350 16.60 35.87 -16.91
CA ARG A 350 16.73 34.92 -15.79
C ARG A 350 15.51 34.00 -15.69
N PRO A 351 15.28 33.15 -16.70
CA PRO A 351 14.20 32.19 -16.64
C PRO A 351 14.46 31.16 -15.55
N GLY A 352 13.40 30.71 -14.91
CA GLY A 352 13.39 29.58 -14.01
C GLY A 352 12.11 28.80 -14.13
N VAL A 353 11.96 27.83 -13.23
CA VAL A 353 10.86 26.89 -13.23
C VAL A 353 10.20 26.92 -11.87
N LEU A 354 8.90 27.18 -11.85
CA LEU A 354 8.06 26.99 -10.68
C LEU A 354 7.40 25.62 -10.79
N ILE A 355 7.70 24.75 -9.82
CA ILE A 355 7.19 23.38 -9.77
C ILE A 355 6.23 23.26 -8.60
N HIS A 356 5.04 22.74 -8.85
CA HIS A 356 4.00 22.54 -7.84
C HIS A 356 3.97 21.08 -7.39
N VAL A 357 4.74 20.75 -6.34
CA VAL A 357 4.85 19.37 -5.86
C VAL A 357 3.66 19.03 -4.95
N PRO A 358 2.86 17.99 -5.27
CA PRO A 358 1.75 17.57 -4.40
C PRO A 358 2.25 17.19 -3.00
N ALA A 359 1.49 17.56 -1.95
CA ALA A 359 1.89 17.28 -0.57
C ALA A 359 2.07 15.77 -0.29
N ALA A 360 1.25 14.92 -0.91
CA ALA A 360 1.36 13.47 -0.79
C ALA A 360 2.67 12.89 -1.37
N GLU A 361 3.29 13.60 -2.31
CA GLU A 361 4.55 13.18 -2.95
C GLU A 361 5.75 13.95 -2.43
N ALA A 362 5.54 14.94 -1.54
CA ALA A 362 6.59 15.78 -1.00
C ALA A 362 7.71 14.92 -0.39
N VAL A 363 8.89 15.06 -0.96
CA VAL A 363 10.15 14.57 -0.40
C VAL A 363 10.91 15.82 0.05
N ALA A 364 11.70 15.72 1.12
CA ALA A 364 12.69 16.73 1.41
C ALA A 364 13.70 16.74 0.24
N PHE A 365 13.55 17.71 -0.67
CA PHE A 365 14.50 17.88 -1.76
C PHE A 365 15.64 18.77 -1.27
N GLU A 366 16.86 18.32 -1.51
CA GLU A 366 18.03 19.15 -1.25
C GLU A 366 18.11 20.31 -2.25
N VAL A 367 18.65 21.43 -1.78
CA VAL A 367 19.05 22.53 -2.68
C VAL A 367 20.13 22.00 -3.63
N ASN A 368 20.05 22.38 -4.90
CA ASN A 368 20.85 21.87 -6.03
C ASN A 368 20.49 20.47 -6.53
N ALA A 369 19.40 19.87 -6.05
CA ALA A 369 18.93 18.62 -6.62
C ALA A 369 18.58 18.79 -8.13
N PRO A 370 18.97 17.83 -8.98
CA PRO A 370 18.72 17.95 -10.41
C PRO A 370 17.23 17.79 -10.72
N ALA A 371 16.74 18.60 -11.64
CA ALA A 371 15.39 18.56 -12.17
C ALA A 371 15.43 18.56 -13.71
N LYS A 372 14.41 17.98 -14.33
CA LYS A 372 14.18 18.04 -15.78
C LYS A 372 12.79 18.55 -16.07
N LEU A 373 12.67 19.61 -16.84
CA LEU A 373 11.40 20.14 -17.31
C LEU A 373 11.09 19.58 -18.69
N PHE A 374 9.91 18.99 -18.84
CA PHE A 374 9.34 18.57 -20.11
C PHE A 374 8.22 19.53 -20.46
N LEU A 375 8.46 20.41 -21.43
CA LEU A 375 7.46 21.39 -21.86
C LEU A 375 6.35 20.70 -22.64
N THR A 376 5.11 21.17 -22.50
CA THR A 376 3.98 20.66 -23.28
C THR A 376 4.17 20.91 -24.78
N VAL A 377 4.81 22.04 -25.13
CA VAL A 377 5.09 22.42 -26.51
C VAL A 377 6.29 21.68 -27.12
N ASP A 378 7.17 21.12 -26.29
CA ASP A 378 8.37 20.39 -26.72
C ASP A 378 8.73 19.26 -25.74
N PRO A 379 7.98 18.14 -25.78
CA PRO A 379 8.16 17.04 -24.83
C PRO A 379 9.41 16.19 -25.10
N LEU A 380 10.00 16.27 -26.30
CA LEU A 380 11.14 15.44 -26.70
C LEU A 380 12.48 16.05 -26.28
N HIS A 381 12.55 17.35 -26.01
CA HIS A 381 13.76 18.05 -25.58
C HIS A 381 13.65 18.52 -24.12
N PRO A 382 13.98 17.67 -23.14
CA PRO A 382 13.92 18.05 -21.74
C PRO A 382 14.96 19.10 -21.38
N GLN A 383 14.53 20.16 -20.72
CA GLN A 383 15.41 21.21 -20.22
C GLN A 383 15.91 20.84 -18.82
N LYS A 384 17.21 20.99 -18.61
CA LYS A 384 17.85 20.66 -17.33
C LYS A 384 17.80 21.87 -16.40
N ALA A 385 17.37 21.65 -15.16
CA ALA A 385 17.31 22.65 -14.12
C ALA A 385 17.86 22.10 -12.80
N VAL A 386 18.18 22.99 -11.87
CA VAL A 386 18.59 22.67 -10.49
C VAL A 386 17.71 23.41 -9.51
N ILE A 387 17.32 22.76 -8.42
CA ILE A 387 16.48 23.40 -7.39
C ILE A 387 17.28 24.50 -6.69
N SER A 388 16.75 25.72 -6.64
CA SER A 388 17.34 26.82 -5.86
C SER A 388 16.63 27.03 -4.52
N GLU A 389 15.30 26.90 -4.49
CA GLU A 389 14.51 27.16 -3.30
C GLU A 389 13.33 26.18 -3.19
N SER A 390 13.03 25.73 -1.97
CA SER A 390 11.83 24.94 -1.65
C SER A 390 11.02 25.66 -0.58
N SER A 391 9.79 26.05 -0.90
CA SER A 391 8.91 26.70 0.08
C SER A 391 8.49 25.71 1.18
N PHE A 392 8.57 26.12 2.45
CA PHE A 392 8.12 25.31 3.58
C PHE A 392 6.59 25.27 3.78
N GLN A 393 5.85 26.16 3.11
CA GLN A 393 4.40 26.28 3.27
C GLN A 393 3.65 25.67 2.08
N ALA A 394 2.70 24.80 2.37
CA ALA A 394 1.80 24.27 1.35
C ALA A 394 0.81 25.37 0.91
N VAL A 395 0.68 25.56 -0.40
CA VAL A 395 -0.28 26.47 -1.01
C VAL A 395 -1.14 25.67 -1.98
N VAL A 396 -2.41 26.04 -2.11
CA VAL A 396 -3.28 25.43 -3.12
C VAL A 396 -2.74 25.81 -4.50
N SER A 397 -2.36 24.79 -5.27
CA SER A 397 -1.93 24.94 -6.66
C SER A 397 -3.09 25.46 -7.53
N PRO A 398 -2.85 26.09 -8.70
CA PRO A 398 -3.89 26.38 -9.68
C PRO A 398 -4.74 25.16 -10.07
N THR A 399 -4.23 23.94 -9.85
CA THR A 399 -4.92 22.67 -10.07
C THR A 399 -5.80 22.21 -8.90
N GLY A 400 -5.97 23.03 -7.85
CA GLY A 400 -6.82 22.74 -6.68
C GLY A 400 -6.22 21.77 -5.65
N VAL A 401 -5.02 21.25 -5.90
CA VAL A 401 -4.32 20.32 -5.00
C VAL A 401 -3.35 21.09 -4.10
N ALA A 402 -3.36 20.82 -2.80
CA ALA A 402 -2.38 21.37 -1.87
C ALA A 402 -0.98 20.86 -2.21
N GLY A 403 -0.03 21.77 -2.41
CA GLY A 403 1.32 21.42 -2.79
C GLY A 403 2.36 22.46 -2.36
N TYR A 404 3.62 22.05 -2.38
CA TYR A 404 4.76 22.91 -2.13
C TYR A 404 5.23 23.56 -3.43
N ARG A 405 5.63 24.83 -3.37
CA ARG A 405 6.22 25.55 -4.48
C ARG A 405 7.73 25.40 -4.43
N VAL A 406 8.28 24.74 -5.44
CA VAL A 406 9.72 24.56 -5.60
C VAL A 406 10.18 25.41 -6.77
N ARG A 407 11.20 26.24 -6.56
CA ARG A 407 11.85 27.03 -7.61
C ARG A 407 13.12 26.33 -8.07
N ALA A 408 13.29 26.29 -9.38
CA ALA A 408 14.49 25.76 -10.00
C ALA A 408 15.04 26.72 -11.05
N GLU A 409 16.35 26.74 -11.22
CA GLU A 409 17.06 27.55 -12.21
C GLU A 409 17.53 26.66 -13.36
N PHE A 410 17.47 27.15 -14.59
CA PHE A 410 17.98 26.41 -15.73
C PHE A 410 19.52 26.36 -15.70
N ILE A 411 20.08 25.19 -16.00
CA ILE A 411 21.55 25.02 -16.09
C ILE A 411 22.09 25.67 -17.35
N ASP A 412 21.30 25.65 -18.43
CA ASP A 412 21.68 26.18 -19.73
C ASP A 412 20.81 27.41 -20.04
N THR A 413 21.42 28.58 -19.99
CA THR A 413 20.77 29.89 -20.22
C THR A 413 20.53 30.16 -21.71
N THR A 414 20.97 29.28 -22.61
CA THR A 414 20.72 29.41 -24.06
C THR A 414 19.26 29.16 -24.44
N VAL A 415 18.45 28.64 -23.51
CA VAL A 415 17.04 28.39 -23.77
C VAL A 415 16.24 29.66 -23.54
N SER A 416 15.88 30.34 -24.63
CA SER A 416 14.87 31.41 -24.63
C SER A 416 13.47 30.79 -24.41
N ALA A 417 13.25 30.25 -23.21
CA ALA A 417 11.95 29.75 -22.81
C ALA A 417 11.04 30.97 -22.58
N ARG A 418 10.01 31.10 -23.41
CA ARG A 418 8.97 32.11 -23.20
C ARG A 418 8.37 31.90 -21.80
N LEU A 419 8.25 32.99 -21.04
CA LEU A 419 7.58 32.97 -19.75
C LEU A 419 6.13 32.50 -19.91
N GLY A 420 5.62 31.76 -18.93
CA GLY A 420 4.26 31.21 -18.92
C GLY A 420 4.09 29.88 -19.65
N LEU A 421 5.15 29.31 -20.26
CA LEU A 421 5.08 27.96 -20.81
C LEU A 421 4.89 26.92 -19.70
N ARG A 422 4.00 25.97 -19.93
CA ARG A 422 3.68 24.90 -18.97
C ARG A 422 4.25 23.55 -19.39
N GLY A 423 4.41 22.68 -18.42
CA GLY A 423 4.94 21.34 -18.62
C GLY A 423 4.88 20.50 -17.35
N THR A 424 5.62 19.40 -17.38
CA THR A 424 5.81 18.52 -16.22
C THR A 424 7.29 18.51 -15.86
N ALA A 425 7.61 18.77 -14.59
CA ALA A 425 8.97 18.64 -14.09
C ALA A 425 9.15 17.29 -13.40
N LYS A 426 10.27 16.63 -13.71
CA LYS A 426 10.78 15.47 -12.99
C LYS A 426 11.90 15.91 -12.06
N ILE A 427 11.61 15.94 -10.77
CA ILE A 427 12.58 16.24 -9.72
C ILE A 427 13.24 14.93 -9.29
N TYR A 428 14.56 14.89 -9.16
CA TYR A 428 15.29 13.74 -8.63
C TYR A 428 15.66 14.00 -7.17
N GLY A 429 15.29 13.07 -6.29
CA GLY A 429 15.67 13.09 -4.87
C GLY A 429 16.86 12.17 -4.57
N GLU A 430 17.01 11.86 -3.28
CA GLU A 430 18.04 10.94 -2.79
C GLU A 430 17.90 9.51 -3.34
N ARG A 431 18.98 8.75 -3.20
CA ARG A 431 18.99 7.32 -3.51
C ARG A 431 18.46 6.54 -2.32
N VAL A 432 17.39 5.78 -2.55
CA VAL A 432 16.79 4.89 -1.54
C VAL A 432 16.79 3.45 -2.03
N PRO A 433 16.71 2.46 -1.13
CA PRO A 433 16.48 1.07 -1.52
C PRO A 433 15.18 0.93 -2.33
N LEU A 434 15.20 0.12 -3.39
CA LEU A 434 14.06 -0.11 -4.27
C LEU A 434 12.79 -0.57 -3.51
N VAL A 435 12.98 -1.38 -2.46
CA VAL A 435 11.89 -1.79 -1.55
C VAL A 435 11.15 -0.60 -0.93
N TYR A 436 11.87 0.43 -0.48
CA TYR A 436 11.26 1.63 0.08
C TYR A 436 10.56 2.43 -1.02
N GLY A 437 11.15 2.55 -2.20
CA GLY A 437 10.51 3.22 -3.35
C GLY A 437 9.15 2.60 -3.73
N LEU A 438 9.05 1.27 -3.74
CA LEU A 438 7.80 0.55 -4.04
C LEU A 438 6.78 0.63 -2.91
N LEU A 439 7.22 0.46 -1.66
CA LEU A 439 6.33 0.43 -0.51
C LEU A 439 5.95 1.82 0.00
N ARG A 440 6.62 2.90 -0.41
CA ARG A 440 6.36 4.26 0.10
C ARG A 440 4.91 4.68 -0.07
N ARG A 441 4.32 4.53 -1.25
CA ARG A 441 2.92 4.90 -1.52
C ARG A 441 1.92 4.09 -0.70
N PRO A 442 1.95 2.74 -0.71
CA PRO A 442 1.02 1.95 0.10
C PRO A 442 1.24 2.17 1.61
N LEU A 443 2.48 2.37 2.07
CA LEU A 443 2.76 2.71 3.47
C LEU A 443 2.18 4.07 3.85
N ALA A 444 2.28 5.08 2.98
CA ALA A 444 1.69 6.39 3.22
C ALA A 444 0.15 6.31 3.31
N THR A 445 -0.50 5.59 2.39
CA THR A 445 -1.96 5.39 2.44
C THR A 445 -2.38 4.58 3.66
N LEU A 446 -1.59 3.56 4.03
CA LEU A 446 -1.88 2.73 5.20
C LEU A 446 -1.77 3.58 6.47
N ARG A 447 -0.74 4.40 6.59
CA ARG A 447 -0.60 5.37 7.70
C ARG A 447 -1.73 6.38 7.76
N GLU A 448 -2.15 6.92 6.62
CA GLU A 448 -3.31 7.83 6.57
C GLU A 448 -4.59 7.15 7.05
N TRP A 449 -4.79 5.87 6.71
CA TRP A 449 -5.95 5.10 7.13
C TRP A 449 -5.89 4.62 8.58
N THR A 450 -4.72 4.18 9.06
CA THR A 450 -4.53 3.65 10.41
C THR A 450 -4.25 4.74 11.44
N GLY A 451 -3.89 5.94 11.01
CA GLY A 451 -3.53 7.06 11.88
C GLY A 451 -2.20 6.88 12.62
N TRP A 452 -1.34 5.96 12.16
CA TRP A 452 -0.07 5.57 12.81
C TRP A 452 1.12 5.81 11.89
#